data_AF-A0A971X122-F1
#
_entry.id   AF-A0A971X122-F1
#
_cell.length_a   1.000
_cell.length_b   1.000
_cell.length_c   1.000
_cell.angle_alpha   90.00
_cell.angle_beta   90.00
_cell.angle_gamma   90.00
#
_symmetry.space_group_name_H-M   'P 1'
#
loop_
_entity.id
_entity.type
_entity.pdbx_description
1 polymer ?
#
loop_
_entity_poly.entity_id
_entity_poly.type
_entity_poly.pdbx_seq_one_letter_code
_entity_poly.pdbx_strand_id
1 'polypeptide(L)'
;MTKQEFMNRYGDVEVKFSSYYKYTFTFTGEFDGGVVMVEVGGDSSDIYRMEVCSGLSESVRGLDPYSGTFAKSGEVDDNFYE
;
A
#
# COMPACT_ATOMS: atom_id res chain seq x y z
N MET A 1 -13.93 2.36 1.29
CA MET A 1 -13.87 2.54 2.75
C MET A 1 -12.99 3.74 3.11
N THR A 2 -13.01 4.19 4.36
CA THR A 2 -12.09 5.21 4.87
C THR A 2 -10.69 4.62 5.07
N LYS A 3 -9.64 5.47 5.10
CA LYS A 3 -8.28 5.04 5.44
C LYS A 3 -8.23 4.34 6.81
N GLN A 4 -8.95 4.86 7.80
CA GLN A 4 -8.97 4.27 9.14
C GLN A 4 -9.59 2.86 9.15
N GLU A 5 -10.67 2.62 8.41
CA GLU A 5 -11.25 1.28 8.26
C GLU A 5 -10.27 0.33 7.55
N PHE A 6 -9.57 0.82 6.53
CA PHE A 6 -8.55 0.03 5.82
C PHE A 6 -7.38 -0.33 6.75
N MET A 7 -6.88 0.62 7.55
CA MET A 7 -5.80 0.42 8.51
C MET A 7 -6.16 -0.55 9.64
N ASN A 8 -7.43 -0.57 10.06
CA ASN A 8 -7.92 -1.52 11.05
C ASN A 8 -7.94 -2.95 10.50
N ARG A 9 -8.17 -3.13 9.20
CA ARG A 9 -8.33 -4.45 8.57
C ARG A 9 -7.03 -5.00 7.99
N TYR A 10 -6.23 -4.14 7.36
CA TYR A 10 -5.03 -4.53 6.61
C TYR A 10 -3.74 -3.94 7.16
N GLY A 11 -3.80 -3.13 8.24
CA GLY A 11 -2.64 -2.39 8.74
C GLY A 11 -1.45 -3.27 9.13
N ASP A 12 -1.69 -4.49 9.59
CA ASP A 12 -0.65 -5.44 10.00
C ASP A 12 -0.19 -6.36 8.86
N VAL A 13 -0.73 -6.20 7.64
CA VAL A 13 -0.30 -6.95 6.46
C VAL A 13 1.08 -6.48 6.05
N GLU A 14 2.02 -7.42 5.94
CA GLU A 14 3.34 -7.18 5.39
C GLU A 14 3.25 -7.07 3.86
N VAL A 15 3.74 -5.95 3.32
CA VAL A 15 3.77 -5.66 1.89
C VAL A 15 5.19 -5.39 1.45
N LYS A 16 5.52 -5.79 0.21
CA LYS A 16 6.84 -5.66 -0.38
C LYS A 16 6.82 -4.63 -1.48
N PHE A 17 7.91 -3.91 -1.62
CA PHE A 17 8.09 -3.00 -2.74
C PHE A 17 7.92 -3.76 -4.07
N SER A 18 7.07 -3.23 -4.94
CA SER A 18 6.73 -3.86 -6.23
C SER A 18 7.22 -3.00 -7.39
N SER A 19 6.85 -1.72 -7.40
CA SER A 19 7.17 -0.82 -8.50
C SER A 19 7.13 0.64 -8.06
N TYR A 20 7.66 1.53 -8.90
CA TYR A 20 7.48 2.95 -8.74
C TYR A 20 7.17 3.59 -10.09
N TYR A 21 6.36 4.64 -10.06
CA TYR A 21 6.14 5.51 -11.22
C TYR A 21 6.02 6.95 -10.75
N LYS A 22 6.92 7.80 -11.23
CA LYS A 22 7.06 9.20 -10.79
C LYS A 22 7.23 9.29 -9.28
N TYR A 23 6.21 9.77 -8.58
CA TYR A 23 6.22 10.06 -7.15
C TYR A 23 5.45 9.03 -6.32
N THR A 24 4.98 7.96 -6.97
CA THR A 24 4.21 6.89 -6.34
C THR A 24 5.07 5.65 -6.23
N PHE A 25 5.20 5.13 -5.01
CA PHE A 25 5.80 3.84 -4.71
C PHE A 25 4.69 2.85 -4.38
N THR A 26 4.65 1.74 -5.11
CA THR A 26 3.63 0.70 -4.95
C THR A 26 4.20 -0.48 -4.19
N PHE A 27 3.48 -0.92 -3.17
CA PHE A 27 3.79 -2.10 -2.37
C PHE A 27 2.66 -3.10 -2.47
N THR A 28 2.99 -4.39 -2.51
CA THR A 28 2.01 -5.47 -2.62
C THR A 28 2.28 -6.59 -1.61
N GLY A 29 1.21 -7.20 -1.10
CA GLY A 29 1.26 -8.32 -0.18
C GLY A 29 0.04 -9.23 -0.34
N GLU A 30 0.12 -10.44 0.19
CA GLU A 30 -0.99 -11.39 0.18
C GLU A 30 -1.73 -11.34 1.51
N PHE A 31 -3.07 -11.38 1.46
CA PHE A 31 -3.92 -11.43 2.65
C PHE A 31 -5.18 -12.24 2.37
N ASP A 32 -5.44 -13.27 3.16
CA ASP A 32 -6.64 -14.12 3.06
C ASP A 32 -6.95 -14.60 1.61
N GLY A 33 -5.91 -14.99 0.86
CA GLY A 33 -6.05 -15.45 -0.54
C GLY A 33 -6.38 -14.35 -1.56
N GLY A 34 -6.29 -13.07 -1.16
CA GLY A 34 -6.31 -11.91 -2.04
C GLY A 34 -5.00 -11.13 -2.01
N VAL A 35 -4.95 -10.02 -2.73
CA VAL A 35 -3.80 -9.13 -2.84
C VAL A 35 -4.15 -7.79 -2.21
N VAL A 36 -3.32 -7.35 -1.28
CA VAL A 36 -3.29 -5.98 -0.77
C VAL A 36 -2.26 -5.20 -1.58
N MET A 37 -2.66 -4.08 -2.15
CA MET A 37 -1.81 -3.14 -2.85
C MET A 37 -1.96 -1.77 -2.19
N VAL A 38 -0.84 -1.13 -1.87
CA VAL A 38 -0.84 0.22 -1.28
C VAL A 38 0.15 1.13 -2.00
N GLU A 39 -0.17 2.42 -1.99
CA GLU A 39 0.60 3.46 -2.66
C GLU A 39 1.04 4.53 -1.66
N VAL A 40 2.33 4.86 -1.71
CA VAL A 40 2.97 5.85 -0.84
C VAL A 40 3.57 6.96 -1.69
N GLY A 41 3.50 8.20 -1.18
CA GLY A 41 3.94 9.41 -1.88
C GLY A 41 2.79 10.10 -2.59
N GLY A 42 2.92 10.27 -3.91
CA GLY A 42 1.89 10.90 -4.75
C GLY A 42 2.26 12.30 -5.24
N ASP A 43 3.20 12.99 -4.58
CA ASP A 43 3.71 14.27 -5.05
C ASP A 43 5.23 14.46 -4.84
N SER A 44 5.77 15.52 -5.47
CA SER A 44 7.20 15.82 -5.47
C SER A 44 7.78 16.16 -4.08
N SER A 45 6.93 16.45 -3.10
CA SER A 45 7.30 16.75 -1.71
C SER A 45 7.61 15.49 -0.90
N ASP A 46 7.22 14.31 -1.41
CA ASP A 46 7.34 13.03 -0.71
C ASP A 46 8.51 12.15 -1.18
N ILE A 47 9.15 12.52 -2.30
CA ILE A 47 10.17 11.70 -2.99
C ILE A 47 11.46 11.47 -2.18
N TYR A 48 11.68 12.21 -1.08
CA TYR A 48 12.82 12.03 -0.18
C TYR A 48 12.42 11.53 1.22
N ARG A 49 11.14 11.20 1.44
CA ARG A 49 10.65 10.78 2.77
C ARG A 49 10.93 9.31 3.07
N MET A 50 11.21 8.51 2.06
CA MET A 50 11.42 7.07 2.20
C MET A 50 12.54 6.61 1.27
N GLU A 51 13.53 5.93 1.85
CA GLU A 51 14.51 5.18 1.07
C GLU A 51 13.88 3.85 0.68
N VAL A 52 13.69 3.63 -0.62
CA VAL A 52 13.13 2.38 -1.13
C VAL A 52 14.27 1.50 -1.63
N CYS A 53 14.69 0.57 -0.78
CA CYS A 53 15.67 -0.45 -1.13
C CYS A 53 14.98 -1.65 -1.80
N SER A 54 15.69 -2.32 -2.70
CA SER A 54 15.23 -3.59 -3.27
C SER A 54 15.03 -4.61 -2.15
N GLY A 55 13.81 -5.10 -1.98
CA GLY A 55 13.45 -6.03 -0.90
C GLY A 55 12.93 -5.36 0.37
N LEU A 56 12.66 -4.05 0.36
CA LEU A 56 11.91 -3.40 1.43
C LEU A 56 10.57 -4.12 1.63
N SER A 57 10.36 -4.57 2.86
CA SER A 57 9.14 -5.20 3.35
C SER A 57 8.72 -4.43 4.58
N GLU A 58 7.47 -3.98 4.64
CA GLU A 58 6.95 -3.19 5.75
C GLU A 58 5.46 -3.44 5.93
N SER A 59 4.93 -3.17 7.13
CA SER A 59 3.50 -3.22 7.37
C SER A 59 2.76 -2.10 6.64
N VAL A 60 1.53 -2.34 6.19
CA VAL A 60 0.67 -1.28 5.62
C VAL A 60 0.57 -0.07 6.56
N ARG A 61 0.48 -0.31 7.88
CA ARG A 61 0.42 0.75 8.89
C ARG A 61 1.74 1.52 8.98
N GLY A 62 2.88 0.84 8.88
CA GLY A 62 4.21 1.48 8.90
C GLY A 62 4.46 2.37 7.69
N LEU A 63 3.84 2.06 6.55
CA LEU A 63 3.94 2.85 5.32
C LEU A 63 3.04 4.10 5.29
N ASP A 64 1.98 4.13 6.09
CA ASP A 64 0.95 5.18 6.11
C ASP A 64 0.47 5.65 4.70
N PRO A 65 0.04 4.73 3.81
CA PRO A 65 -0.28 5.05 2.42
C PRO A 65 -1.40 6.09 2.25
N TYR A 66 -1.37 6.79 1.11
CA TYR A 66 -2.46 7.68 0.66
C TYR A 66 -3.55 6.91 -0.09
N SER A 67 -3.24 5.70 -0.58
CA SER A 67 -4.15 4.86 -1.36
C SER A 67 -3.91 3.39 -1.05
N GLY A 68 -4.99 2.61 -0.99
CA GLY A 68 -4.94 1.19 -0.73
C GLY A 68 -6.10 0.43 -1.36
N THR A 69 -5.82 -0.77 -1.85
CA THR A 69 -6.76 -1.65 -2.52
C THR A 69 -6.55 -3.07 -2.03
N PHE A 70 -7.64 -3.75 -1.71
CA PHE A 70 -7.67 -5.20 -1.52
C PHE A 70 -8.53 -5.81 -2.63
N ALA A 71 -7.97 -6.79 -3.33
CA ALA A 71 -8.65 -7.51 -4.40
C ALA A 71 -8.56 -9.02 -4.16
N LYS A 72 -9.67 -9.73 -4.35
CA LYS A 72 -9.74 -11.19 -4.22
C LYS A 72 -10.44 -11.74 -5.45
N SER A 73 -9.92 -12.83 -6.01
CA SER A 73 -10.48 -13.47 -7.22
C SER A 73 -10.62 -12.52 -8.44
N GLY A 74 -9.83 -11.46 -8.50
CA GLY A 74 -9.87 -10.47 -9.59
C GLY A 74 -10.91 -9.35 -9.42
N GLU A 75 -11.65 -9.32 -8.32
CA GLU A 75 -12.59 -8.24 -7.98
C GLU A 75 -12.00 -7.37 -6.86
N VAL A 76 -12.32 -6.07 -6.90
CA VAL A 76 -11.93 -5.13 -5.83
C VAL A 76 -12.99 -5.19 -4.75
N ASP A 77 -12.62 -5.72 -3.60
CA ASP A 77 -13.50 -5.86 -2.44
C ASP A 77 -13.50 -4.56 -1.61
N ASP A 78 -12.31 -4.00 -1.38
CA ASP A 78 -12.11 -2.84 -0.52
C ASP A 78 -11.07 -1.88 -1.11
N ASN A 79 -11.36 -0.59 -1.10
CA ASN A 79 -10.40 0.44 -1.50
C ASN A 79 -10.58 1.75 -0.73
N PHE A 80 -9.52 2.56 -0.66
CA PHE A 80 -9.57 3.95 -0.21
C PHE A 80 -8.57 4.81 -1.01
N TYR A 81 -8.80 6.13 -1.00
CA TYR A 81 -7.91 7.14 -1.57
C TYR A 81 -8.07 8.43 -0.77
N GLU A 82 -6.97 9.09 -0.43
CA GLU A 82 -6.92 10.40 0.26
C GLU A 82 -6.08 11.43 -0.51
#